data_AF-A0A4D8R1F7-F1
#
_entry.id   AF-A0A4D8R1F7-F1
#
_cell.length_a   1.000
_cell.length_b   1.000
_cell.length_c   1.000
_cell.angle_alpha   90.00
_cell.angle_beta   90.00
_cell.angle_gamma   90.00
#
_symmetry.space_group_name_H-M   'P 1'
#
loop_
_entity.id
_entity.type
_entity.pdbx_description
1 polymer ?
#
loop_
_entity_poly.entity_id
_entity_poly.type
_entity_poly.pdbx_seq_one_letter_code
_entity_poly.pdbx_strand_id
1 'polypeptide(L)'
;MATLRHAILAGGTLMLAACGSTPAYREWTATETTATAAYDECTEQVDNTMRLRGYPYRPLPETPQFRYRKEIFALCMRRKGYTAED
;
A
#
# COMPACT_ATOMS: atom_id res chain seq x y z
N MET A 1 -7.64 38.69 -36.67
CA MET A 1 -6.62 37.69 -36.24
C MET A 1 -6.22 37.77 -34.76
N ALA A 2 -6.63 38.79 -33.98
CA ALA A 2 -6.29 38.88 -32.55
C ALA A 2 -7.05 37.85 -31.69
N THR A 3 -8.28 37.49 -32.06
CA THR A 3 -9.16 36.58 -31.30
C THR A 3 -8.64 35.15 -31.23
N LEU A 4 -7.97 34.65 -32.28
CA LEU A 4 -7.45 33.28 -32.34
C LEU A 4 -6.28 33.04 -31.35
N ARG A 5 -5.42 34.06 -31.14
CA ARG A 5 -4.28 33.98 -30.21
C ARG A 5 -4.72 33.90 -28.75
N HIS A 6 -5.79 34.59 -28.38
CA HIS A 6 -6.33 34.57 -27.01
C HIS A 6 -7.02 33.23 -26.70
N ALA A 7 -7.68 32.62 -27.68
CA ALA A 7 -8.29 31.30 -27.53
C ALA A 7 -7.24 30.18 -27.30
N ILE A 8 -6.08 30.27 -27.96
CA ILE A 8 -4.99 29.28 -27.80
C ILE A 8 -4.35 29.39 -26.40
N LEU A 9 -4.14 30.61 -25.91
CA LEU A 9 -3.61 30.84 -24.56
C LEU A 9 -4.58 30.39 -23.46
N ALA A 10 -5.89 30.65 -23.62
CA ALA A 10 -6.91 30.20 -22.68
C ALA A 10 -7.11 28.68 -22.68
N GLY A 11 -6.99 28.03 -23.85
CA GLY A 11 -7.06 26.56 -23.94
C GLY A 11 -5.87 25.86 -23.27
N GLY A 12 -4.67 26.44 -23.39
CA GLY A 12 -3.46 25.91 -22.77
C GLY A 12 -3.48 25.96 -21.25
N THR A 13 -3.98 27.05 -20.65
CA THR A 13 -4.11 27.17 -19.19
C THR A 13 -5.15 26.23 -18.60
N LEU A 14 -6.26 25.98 -19.31
CA LEU A 14 -7.28 25.00 -18.90
C LEU A 14 -6.74 23.55 -18.91
N MET A 15 -5.94 23.19 -19.92
CA MET A 15 -5.32 21.86 -19.99
C MET A 15 -4.24 21.64 -18.92
N LEU A 16 -3.45 22.68 -18.59
CA LEU A 16 -2.49 22.61 -17.48
C LEU A 16 -3.19 22.49 -16.12
N ALA A 17 -4.33 23.15 -15.92
CA ALA A 17 -5.13 23.02 -14.70
C ALA A 17 -5.72 21.61 -14.52
N ALA A 18 -6.05 20.93 -15.62
CA ALA A 18 -6.52 19.54 -15.58
C ALA A 18 -5.40 18.56 -15.15
N CYS A 19 -4.14 18.84 -15.51
CA CYS A 19 -2.98 18.02 -15.15
C CYS A 19 -2.48 18.29 -13.71
N GLY A 20 -2.87 19.42 -13.10
CA GLY A 20 -2.57 19.78 -11.72
C GLY A 20 -3.69 19.48 -10.72
N SER A 21 -4.76 18.80 -11.14
CA SER A 21 -5.83 18.41 -10.23
C SER A 21 -5.30 17.46 -9.17
N THR A 22 -5.66 17.70 -7.90
CA THR A 22 -5.32 16.79 -6.80
C THR A 22 -5.88 15.43 -7.18
N PRO A 23 -5.04 14.39 -7.30
CA PRO A 23 -5.54 13.09 -7.72
C PRO A 23 -6.57 12.66 -6.68
N ALA A 24 -7.80 12.42 -7.13
CA ALA A 24 -8.84 11.83 -6.30
C ALA A 24 -8.48 10.34 -6.12
N TYR A 25 -7.45 10.07 -5.33
CA TYR A 25 -7.16 8.72 -4.89
C TYR A 25 -8.37 8.26 -4.09
N ARG A 26 -9.02 7.19 -4.55
CA ARG A 26 -10.00 6.51 -3.72
C ARG A 26 -9.25 6.03 -2.48
N GLU A 27 -9.66 6.49 -1.31
CA GLU A 27 -9.07 6.02 -0.06
C GLU A 27 -9.20 4.49 -0.01
N TRP A 28 -8.07 3.84 0.23
CA TRP A 28 -8.04 2.40 0.45
C TRP A 28 -8.82 2.09 1.72
N THR A 29 -9.75 1.13 1.62
CA THR A 29 -10.47 0.60 2.76
C THR A 29 -10.34 -0.91 2.78
N ALA A 30 -10.04 -1.47 3.95
CA ALA A 30 -9.95 -2.89 4.14
C ALA A 30 -11.34 -3.51 3.98
N THR A 31 -11.43 -4.58 3.19
CA THR A 31 -12.66 -5.37 3.04
C THR A 31 -12.35 -6.84 3.27
N GLU A 32 -13.39 -7.62 3.60
CA GLU A 32 -13.27 -9.08 3.73
C GLU A 32 -12.79 -9.73 2.42
N THR A 33 -13.30 -9.25 1.27
CA THR A 33 -12.93 -9.75 -0.05
C THR A 33 -11.46 -9.54 -0.42
N THR A 34 -10.78 -8.61 0.26
CA THR A 34 -9.37 -8.29 0.03
C THR A 34 -8.46 -8.82 1.15
N ALA A 35 -9.03 -9.43 2.20
CA ALA A 35 -8.29 -9.93 3.36
C ALA A 35 -7.30 -11.03 2.98
N THR A 36 -7.69 -11.96 2.10
CA THR A 36 -6.79 -13.01 1.60
C THR A 36 -5.59 -12.44 0.85
N ALA A 37 -5.83 -11.45 -0.02
CA ALA A 37 -4.74 -10.80 -0.74
C ALA A 37 -3.78 -10.06 0.21
N ALA A 38 -4.33 -9.36 1.21
CA ALA A 38 -3.53 -8.72 2.25
C ALA A 38 -2.71 -9.74 3.06
N TYR A 39 -3.29 -10.89 3.38
CA TYR A 39 -2.64 -11.98 4.10
C TYR A 39 -1.45 -12.56 3.32
N ASP A 40 -1.64 -12.83 2.03
CA ASP A 40 -0.60 -13.38 1.15
C ASP A 40 0.56 -12.38 0.97
N GLU A 41 0.24 -11.12 0.70
CA GLU A 41 1.23 -10.04 0.59
C GLU A 41 2.01 -9.85 1.91
N CYS A 42 1.33 -9.87 3.05
CA CYS A 42 2.00 -9.76 4.34
C CYS A 42 2.88 -10.98 4.65
N THR A 43 2.47 -12.17 4.23
CA THR A 43 3.30 -13.38 4.35
C THR A 43 4.59 -13.23 3.55
N GLU A 44 4.50 -12.81 2.29
CA GLU A 44 5.68 -12.60 1.44
C GLU A 44 6.63 -11.53 2.01
N GLN A 45 6.10 -10.41 2.48
CA GLN A 45 6.90 -9.33 3.07
C GLN A 45 7.64 -9.79 4.32
N VAL A 46 6.95 -10.54 5.18
CA VAL A 46 7.53 -11.10 6.41
C VAL A 46 8.61 -12.11 6.07
N ASP A 47 8.35 -13.00 5.11
CA ASP A 47 9.33 -14.01 4.68
C ASP A 47 10.60 -13.37 4.12
N ASN A 48 10.46 -12.32 3.31
CA ASN A 48 11.59 -11.53 2.82
C ASN A 48 12.36 -10.87 3.97
N THR A 49 11.65 -10.30 4.95
CA THR A 49 12.26 -9.67 6.13
C THR A 49 13.04 -10.69 6.96
N MET A 50 12.46 -11.87 7.20
CA MET A 50 13.09 -12.97 7.93
C MET A 50 14.36 -13.43 7.20
N ARG A 51 14.27 -13.62 5.87
CA ARG A 51 15.41 -14.00 5.03
C ARG A 51 16.54 -12.99 5.07
N LEU A 52 16.24 -11.69 4.97
CA LEU A 52 17.25 -10.63 5.04
C LEU A 52 17.95 -10.56 6.41
N ARG A 53 17.28 -10.99 7.48
CA ARG A 53 17.87 -11.13 8.82
C ARG A 53 18.62 -12.45 9.04
N GLY A 54 18.60 -13.38 8.08
CA GLY A 54 19.15 -14.72 8.23
C GLY A 54 18.34 -15.61 9.19
N TYR A 55 17.07 -15.28 9.43
CA TYR A 55 16.18 -16.10 10.26
C TYR A 55 15.56 -17.23 9.44
N PRO A 56 15.21 -18.36 10.08
CA PRO A 56 14.55 -19.46 9.39
C PRO A 56 13.17 -19.03 8.88
N TYR A 57 12.76 -19.59 7.73
CA TYR A 57 11.46 -19.36 7.12
C TYR A 57 10.29 -19.79 8.04
N ARG A 58 10.47 -20.92 8.74
CA ARG A 58 9.53 -21.49 9.70
C ARG A 58 10.23 -21.64 11.06
N PRO A 59 10.31 -20.57 11.87
CA PRO A 59 10.87 -20.66 13.20
C PRO A 59 9.99 -21.53 14.10
N LEU A 60 10.60 -22.23 15.06
CA LEU A 60 9.87 -23.02 16.05
C LEU A 60 9.14 -22.10 17.06
N PRO A 61 7.94 -22.47 17.55
CA PRO A 61 7.12 -21.61 18.42
C PRO A 61 7.82 -21.09 19.69
N GLU A 62 8.73 -21.87 20.27
CA GLU A 62 9.51 -21.51 21.46
C GLU A 62 10.61 -20.48 21.22
N THR A 63 10.90 -20.16 19.95
CA THR A 63 12.04 -19.31 19.58
C THR A 63 11.66 -17.82 19.53
N PRO A 64 12.60 -16.90 19.84
CA PRO A 64 12.38 -15.47 19.67
C PRO A 64 12.01 -15.08 18.23
N GLN A 65 12.51 -15.83 17.24
CA GLN A 65 12.26 -15.61 15.82
C GLN A 65 10.78 -15.83 15.48
N PHE A 66 10.12 -16.79 16.12
CA PHE A 66 8.69 -17.02 15.93
C PHE A 66 7.85 -15.85 16.47
N ARG A 67 8.17 -15.36 17.68
CA ARG A 67 7.52 -14.17 18.23
C ARG A 67 7.72 -12.95 17.34
N TYR A 68 8.96 -12.73 16.89
CA TYR A 68 9.28 -11.65 15.96
C TYR A 68 8.48 -11.76 14.66
N ARG A 69 8.42 -12.94 14.03
CA ARG A 69 7.64 -13.18 12.80
C ARG A 69 6.15 -12.80 12.99
N LYS A 70 5.55 -13.22 14.10
CA LYS A 70 4.16 -12.91 14.44
C LYS A 70 3.94 -11.40 14.62
N GLU A 71 4.86 -10.73 15.31
CA GLU A 71 4.77 -9.28 15.56
C GLU A 71 4.81 -8.47 14.26
N ILE A 72 5.75 -8.78 13.37
CA ILE A 72 5.87 -8.05 12.09
C ILE A 72 4.73 -8.39 11.12
N PHE A 73 4.22 -9.62 11.15
CA PHE A 73 3.02 -9.98 10.39
C PHE A 73 1.81 -9.16 10.85
N ALA A 74 1.57 -9.10 12.17
CA ALA A 74 0.47 -8.33 12.74
C ALA A 74 0.63 -6.82 12.45
N LEU A 75 1.86 -6.29 12.44
CA LEU A 75 2.13 -4.91 12.03
C LEU A 75 1.76 -4.65 10.57
N CYS A 76 2.07 -5.59 9.67
CA CYS A 76 1.72 -5.50 8.25
C CYS A 76 0.20 -5.46 8.06
N MET A 77 -0.52 -6.39 8.69
CA MET A 77 -1.99 -6.46 8.62
C MET A 77 -2.64 -5.17 9.15
N ARG A 78 -2.18 -4.65 10.31
CA ARG A 78 -2.67 -3.38 10.87
C ARG A 78 -2.44 -2.19 9.95
N ARG A 79 -1.30 -2.13 9.26
CA ARG A 79 -1.02 -1.06 8.28
C ARG A 79 -1.98 -1.12 7.09
N LYS A 80 -2.46 -2.32 6.74
CA LYS A 80 -3.46 -2.53 5.67
C LYS A 80 -4.90 -2.30 6.13
N GLY A 81 -5.13 -2.06 7.43
CA GLY A 81 -6.43 -1.80 8.02
C GLY A 81 -7.09 -2.99 8.71
N TYR A 82 -6.38 -4.12 8.87
CA TYR A 82 -6.90 -5.32 9.56
C TYR A 82 -6.41 -5.40 11.00
N THR A 83 -7.31 -5.69 11.93
CA THR A 83 -6.99 -5.89 13.35
C THR A 83 -7.00 -7.37 13.70
N ALA A 84 -6.61 -7.70 14.94
CA ALA A 84 -6.64 -9.10 15.41
C ALA A 84 -8.07 -9.62 15.68
N GLU A 85 -9.07 -8.74 15.55
CA GLU A 85 -10.49 -9.02 15.81
C GLU A 85 -11.27 -9.26 14.50
N ASP A 86 -10.64 -8.99 13.34
CA ASP A 86 -11.16 -9.26 11.99
C ASP A 86 -10.68 -10.64 11.48
#